data_AF-A0A2E7ITK5-F1
#
_entry.id   AF-A0A2E7ITK5-F1
#
_cell.length_a   1.000
_cell.length_b   1.000
_cell.length_c   1.000
_cell.angle_alpha   90.00
_cell.angle_beta   90.00
_cell.angle_gamma   90.00
#
_symmetry.space_group_name_H-M   'P 1'
#
loop_
_entity.id
_entity.type
_entity.pdbx_description
1 polymer ?
#
loop_
_entity_poly.entity_id
_entity_poly.type
_entity_poly.pdbx_seq_one_letter_code
_entity_poly.pdbx_strand_id
1 'polypeptide(L)'
;MDPISQAAFGSLWAQAGGRGKKMREAAVAGGLAGMAPDLDVLIRSPHDALLFIDYHRHFTHAIPFAPVGALLVAGALWPFMRTRLRFVQLYLFCFLGYVSHGILDAFTSYGTHLSWPFSDHRAALNWISVIDPLFTVPLLLLLGAAAWQQSAKLITLALVWVSLYLGFGGWQHHRAEQAVTEWAVEHSINSQRVVAKPSFANLILWRGLVDDGERFYAIAVRLPPIGSSTVFTGEQVARLPAGSLAPAGSKLAQDIERFTRFSDGWVFRYPPLEKNADRFVGDFRYAIDPASKRPLWGIRFEPAAPGQGVSFERLREVDKQERAQFMQRLLAKNHDG
;
A
#
# COMPACT_ATOMS: atom_id res chain seq x y z
N MET A 1 0.11 4.72 -1.28
CA MET A 1 1.29 5.09 -2.09
C MET A 1 2.13 5.99 -1.21
N ASP A 2 3.42 6.20 -1.48
CA ASP A 2 4.19 7.18 -0.70
C ASP A 2 3.71 8.63 -0.95
N PRO A 3 3.90 9.56 0.00
CA PRO A 3 3.39 10.93 -0.13
C PRO A 3 3.91 11.70 -1.34
N ILE A 4 5.11 11.40 -1.85
CA ILE A 4 5.70 12.11 -3.00
C ILE A 4 4.94 11.71 -4.27
N SER A 5 4.68 10.41 -4.44
CA SER A 5 3.82 9.90 -5.50
C SER A 5 2.42 10.52 -5.46
N GLN A 6 1.84 10.65 -4.26
CA GLN A 6 0.52 11.25 -4.08
C GLN A 6 0.51 12.74 -4.44
N ALA A 7 1.56 13.48 -4.08
CA ALA A 7 1.72 14.86 -4.51
C ALA A 7 1.83 14.97 -6.03
N ALA A 8 2.61 14.10 -6.67
CA ALA A 8 2.78 14.07 -8.12
C ALA A 8 1.45 13.78 -8.82
N PHE A 9 0.73 12.74 -8.39
CA PHE A 9 -0.54 12.35 -9.00
C PHE A 9 -1.64 13.39 -8.77
N GLY A 10 -1.72 13.99 -7.58
CA GLY A 10 -2.65 15.09 -7.32
C GLY A 10 -2.34 16.34 -8.16
N SER A 11 -1.06 16.67 -8.32
CA SER A 11 -0.60 17.73 -9.22
C SER A 11 -0.98 17.46 -10.68
N LEU A 12 -0.87 16.20 -11.15
CA LEU A 12 -1.25 15.82 -12.51
C LEU A 12 -2.70 16.17 -12.82
N TRP A 13 -3.63 15.74 -11.97
CA TRP A 13 -5.07 15.99 -12.18
C TRP A 13 -5.43 17.47 -12.06
N ALA A 14 -4.85 18.19 -11.11
CA ALA A 14 -5.07 19.62 -10.98
C ALA A 14 -4.51 20.40 -12.18
N GLN A 15 -3.31 20.08 -12.65
CA GLN A 15 -2.71 20.72 -13.83
C GLN A 15 -3.46 20.39 -15.12
N ALA A 16 -4.06 19.20 -15.26
CA ALA A 16 -4.92 18.88 -16.40
C ALA A 16 -6.17 19.80 -16.46
N GLY A 17 -6.68 20.23 -15.30
CA GLY A 17 -7.75 21.23 -15.20
C GLY A 17 -7.27 22.70 -15.29
N GLY A 18 -5.98 22.95 -15.10
CA GLY A 18 -5.36 24.28 -15.15
C GLY A 18 -4.84 24.62 -16.56
N ARG A 19 -5.14 25.82 -17.07
CA ARG A 19 -4.59 26.30 -18.35
C ARG A 19 -3.65 27.50 -18.16
N GLY A 20 -2.57 27.52 -18.95
CA GLY A 20 -1.65 28.65 -19.06
C GLY A 20 -1.01 29.05 -17.73
N LYS A 21 -1.10 30.33 -17.36
CA LYS A 21 -0.43 30.88 -16.17
C LYS A 21 -0.84 30.23 -14.84
N LYS A 22 -2.00 29.58 -14.79
CA LYS A 22 -2.54 28.95 -13.56
C LYS A 22 -2.02 27.54 -13.30
N MET A 23 -1.19 26.98 -14.20
CA MET A 23 -0.69 25.61 -14.08
C MET A 23 0.22 25.43 -12.85
N ARG A 24 0.98 26.46 -12.47
CA ARG A 24 1.86 26.41 -11.30
C ARG A 24 1.06 26.35 -10.01
N GLU A 25 0.06 27.21 -9.87
CA GLU A 25 -0.83 27.20 -8.71
C GLU A 25 -1.64 25.91 -8.65
N ALA A 26 -2.08 25.39 -9.80
CA ALA A 26 -2.74 24.09 -9.89
C ALA A 26 -1.82 22.95 -9.42
N ALA A 27 -0.55 22.94 -9.84
CA ALA A 27 0.43 21.95 -9.40
C ALA A 27 0.61 21.95 -7.88
N VAL A 28 0.80 23.13 -7.28
CA VAL A 28 0.99 23.26 -5.82
C VAL A 28 -0.30 22.89 -5.07
N ALA A 29 -1.45 23.45 -5.45
CA ALA A 29 -2.71 23.19 -4.77
C ALA A 29 -3.14 21.72 -4.88
N GLY A 30 -3.01 21.14 -6.08
CA GLY A 30 -3.33 19.74 -6.32
C GLY A 30 -2.36 18.79 -5.64
N GLY A 31 -1.05 19.09 -5.65
CA GLY A 31 -0.06 18.26 -4.98
C GLY A 31 -0.21 18.25 -3.46
N LEU A 32 -0.41 19.42 -2.83
CA LEU A 32 -0.65 19.49 -1.39
C LEU A 32 -1.96 18.82 -0.99
N ALA A 33 -3.03 19.00 -1.78
CA ALA A 33 -4.29 18.29 -1.53
C ALA A 33 -4.18 16.79 -1.77
N GLY A 34 -3.37 16.36 -2.74
CA GLY A 34 -3.03 14.96 -2.96
C GLY A 34 -2.29 14.34 -1.79
N MET A 35 -1.50 15.08 -1.02
CA MET A 35 -0.85 14.56 0.20
C MET A 35 -1.74 14.56 1.44
N ALA A 36 -2.78 15.39 1.47
CA ALA A 36 -3.54 15.67 2.67
C ALA A 36 -4.22 14.46 3.34
N PRO A 37 -4.73 13.44 2.60
CA PRO A 37 -5.36 12.27 3.23
C PRO A 37 -4.44 11.51 4.21
N ASP A 38 -3.14 11.44 3.91
CA ASP A 38 -2.12 10.77 4.75
C ASP A 38 -1.84 11.49 6.08
N LEU A 39 -2.40 12.69 6.30
CA LEU A 39 -2.36 13.34 7.62
C LEU A 39 -3.13 12.53 8.67
N ASP A 40 -3.89 11.51 8.26
CA ASP A 40 -4.48 10.51 9.15
C ASP A 40 -3.47 9.74 10.00
N VAL A 41 -2.17 9.76 9.65
CA VAL A 41 -1.08 9.24 10.49
C VAL A 41 -1.01 9.94 11.86
N LEU A 42 -1.59 11.13 11.97
CA LEU A 42 -1.71 11.88 13.22
C LEU A 42 -2.88 11.38 14.09
N ILE A 43 -3.80 10.58 13.55
CA ILE A 43 -4.89 9.93 14.29
C ILE A 43 -4.29 8.74 15.05
N ARG A 44 -3.82 9.01 16.27
CA ARG A 44 -3.16 8.04 17.15
C ARG A 44 -3.52 8.32 18.61
N SER A 45 -3.46 7.28 19.44
CA SER A 45 -3.74 7.38 20.88
C SER A 45 -2.63 6.74 21.69
N PRO A 46 -2.13 7.39 22.77
CA PRO A 46 -1.21 6.76 23.73
C PRO A 46 -1.84 5.55 24.46
N HIS A 47 -3.16 5.49 24.52
CA HIS A 47 -3.91 4.45 25.23
C HIS A 47 -4.49 3.37 24.29
N ASP A 48 -4.33 3.53 22.97
CA ASP A 48 -4.77 2.55 21.98
C ASP A 48 -3.75 2.44 20.85
N ALA A 49 -2.90 1.41 20.95
CA ALA A 49 -1.81 1.15 20.02
C ALA A 49 -2.28 0.83 18.59
N LEU A 50 -3.54 0.43 18.41
CA LEU A 50 -4.10 0.04 17.11
C LEU A 50 -4.98 1.11 16.48
N LEU A 51 -5.22 2.25 17.15
CA LEU A 51 -6.08 3.30 16.59
C LEU A 51 -5.65 3.74 15.18
N PHE A 52 -4.33 3.80 14.95
CA PHE A 52 -3.81 4.24 13.66
C PHE A 52 -4.10 3.23 12.52
N ILE A 53 -4.12 1.91 12.77
CA ILE A 53 -4.44 0.93 11.72
C ILE A 53 -5.94 0.91 11.40
N ASP A 54 -6.79 1.34 12.34
CA ASP A 54 -8.22 1.44 12.11
C ASP A 54 -8.58 2.64 11.21
N TYR A 55 -7.84 3.74 11.35
CA TYR A 55 -8.14 5.00 10.63
C TYR A 55 -7.25 5.30 9.43
N HIS A 56 -6.07 4.68 9.33
CA HIS A 56 -5.20 4.88 8.18
C HIS A 56 -5.83 4.29 6.91
N ARG A 57 -5.99 5.14 5.87
CA ARG A 57 -6.71 4.82 4.63
C ARG A 57 -8.20 4.53 4.78
N HIS A 58 -8.81 5.09 5.83
CA HIS A 58 -10.24 5.02 6.10
C HIS A 58 -10.98 6.23 5.47
N PHE A 59 -11.78 6.94 6.26
CA PHE A 59 -12.66 8.02 5.81
C PHE A 59 -11.91 9.18 5.11
N THR A 60 -10.66 9.47 5.52
CA THR A 60 -9.83 10.53 4.93
C THR A 60 -9.52 10.28 3.45
N HIS A 61 -9.54 9.01 3.03
CA HIS A 61 -9.24 8.56 1.67
C HIS A 61 -10.51 8.24 0.85
N ALA A 62 -11.69 8.33 1.47
CA ALA A 62 -12.95 7.98 0.85
C ALA A 62 -13.37 9.05 -0.17
N ILE A 63 -13.85 8.62 -1.35
CA ILE A 63 -14.35 9.51 -2.40
C ILE A 63 -15.51 10.39 -1.88
N PRO A 64 -16.49 9.86 -1.11
CA PRO A 64 -17.55 10.69 -0.54
C PRO A 64 -17.07 11.79 0.42
N PHE A 65 -15.92 11.59 1.09
CA PHE A 65 -15.32 12.58 1.99
C PHE A 65 -14.47 13.62 1.24
N ALA A 66 -14.04 13.34 0.01
CA ALA A 66 -13.15 14.21 -0.77
C ALA A 66 -13.63 15.68 -0.90
N PRO A 67 -14.94 16.00 -1.09
CA PRO A 67 -15.40 17.39 -1.11
C PRO A 67 -15.08 18.15 0.20
N VAL A 68 -15.26 17.49 1.35
CA VAL A 68 -15.00 18.09 2.67
C VAL A 68 -13.50 18.24 2.89
N GLY A 69 -12.72 17.18 2.63
CA GLY A 69 -11.26 17.22 2.76
C GLY A 69 -10.63 18.29 1.86
N ALA A 70 -11.08 18.38 0.60
CA ALA A 70 -10.62 19.40 -0.34
C ALA A 70 -10.97 20.83 0.11
N LEU A 71 -12.14 21.03 0.73
CA LEU A 71 -12.54 22.33 1.26
C LEU A 71 -11.63 22.78 2.41
N LEU A 72 -11.27 21.87 3.31
CA LEU A 72 -10.34 22.14 4.41
C LEU A 72 -8.96 22.55 3.89
N VAL A 73 -8.43 21.79 2.91
CA VAL A 73 -7.14 22.12 2.28
C VAL A 73 -7.22 23.46 1.55
N ALA A 74 -8.27 23.69 0.76
CA ALA A 74 -8.46 24.96 0.06
C ALA A 74 -8.57 26.15 1.03
N GLY A 75 -9.26 25.99 2.15
CA GLY A 75 -9.35 26.98 3.22
C GLY A 75 -7.98 27.30 3.84
N ALA A 76 -7.18 26.27 4.13
CA ALA A 76 -5.83 26.43 4.65
C ALA A 76 -4.88 27.12 3.65
N LEU A 77 -5.03 26.85 2.35
CA LEU A 77 -4.21 27.45 1.28
C LEU A 77 -4.69 28.85 0.85
N TRP A 78 -5.93 29.23 1.19
CA TRP A 78 -6.54 30.46 0.73
C TRP A 78 -5.73 31.74 1.04
N PRO A 79 -5.19 31.94 2.26
CA PRO A 79 -4.40 33.13 2.58
C PRO A 79 -3.19 33.33 1.65
N PHE A 80 -2.61 32.23 1.16
CA PHE A 80 -1.40 32.22 0.33
C PHE A 80 -1.70 32.29 -1.17
N MET A 81 -2.90 31.92 -1.60
CA MET A 81 -3.27 31.76 -3.01
C MET A 81 -4.33 32.77 -3.49
N ARG A 82 -4.96 33.52 -2.59
CA ARG A 82 -6.06 34.47 -2.91
C ARG A 82 -5.73 35.57 -3.90
N THR A 83 -4.46 35.93 -4.05
CA THR A 83 -4.01 36.95 -5.01
C THR A 83 -3.82 36.40 -6.43
N ARG A 84 -3.75 35.07 -6.57
CA ARG A 84 -3.46 34.38 -7.84
C ARG A 84 -4.66 33.59 -8.36
N LEU A 85 -5.51 33.10 -7.47
CA LEU A 85 -6.67 32.26 -7.77
C LEU A 85 -7.94 32.79 -7.11
N ARG A 86 -9.08 32.58 -7.77
CA ARG A 86 -10.39 32.65 -7.10
C ARG A 86 -10.56 31.42 -6.22
N PHE A 87 -11.29 31.54 -5.10
CA PHE A 87 -11.48 30.43 -4.16
C PHE A 87 -12.04 29.17 -4.85
N VAL A 88 -13.02 29.33 -5.74
CA VAL A 88 -13.58 28.22 -6.52
C VAL A 88 -12.51 27.49 -7.34
N GLN A 89 -11.52 28.19 -7.90
CA GLN A 89 -10.45 27.57 -8.68
C GLN A 89 -9.49 26.79 -7.77
N LEU A 90 -9.14 27.37 -6.63
CA LEU A 90 -8.33 26.70 -5.61
C LEU A 90 -9.03 25.44 -5.10
N TYR A 91 -10.32 25.54 -4.75
CA TYR A 91 -11.14 24.42 -4.33
C TYR A 91 -11.18 23.31 -5.38
N LEU A 92 -11.40 23.64 -6.66
CA LEU A 92 -11.40 22.64 -7.73
C LEU A 92 -10.04 21.95 -7.90
N PHE A 93 -8.93 22.68 -7.81
CA PHE A 93 -7.60 22.06 -7.85
C PHE A 93 -7.34 21.15 -6.64
N CYS A 94 -7.72 21.60 -5.45
CA CYS A 94 -7.64 20.78 -4.25
C CYS A 94 -8.54 19.55 -4.34
N PHE A 95 -9.76 19.68 -4.88
CA PHE A 95 -10.70 18.58 -5.05
C PHE A 95 -10.16 17.50 -6.00
N LEU A 96 -9.64 17.90 -7.16
CA LEU A 96 -9.00 16.99 -8.12
C LEU A 96 -7.77 16.30 -7.51
N GLY A 97 -6.95 17.04 -6.76
CA GLY A 97 -5.81 16.47 -6.05
C GLY A 97 -6.23 15.46 -4.97
N TYR A 98 -7.17 15.84 -4.12
CA TYR A 98 -7.63 15.05 -2.99
C TYR A 98 -8.30 13.74 -3.42
N VAL A 99 -9.22 13.79 -4.38
CA VAL A 99 -9.92 12.58 -4.87
C VAL A 99 -8.96 11.59 -5.54
N SER A 100 -7.90 12.10 -6.17
CA SER A 100 -6.90 11.25 -6.83
C SER A 100 -6.13 10.35 -5.87
N HIS A 101 -6.00 10.75 -4.60
CA HIS A 101 -5.24 10.02 -3.60
C HIS A 101 -5.81 8.61 -3.37
N GLY A 102 -7.10 8.53 -3.02
CA GLY A 102 -7.78 7.26 -2.76
C GLY A 102 -7.73 6.36 -4.00
N ILE A 103 -7.93 6.94 -5.18
CA ILE A 103 -7.87 6.21 -6.46
C ILE A 103 -6.48 5.60 -6.67
N LEU A 104 -5.39 6.37 -6.50
CA LEU A 104 -4.04 5.84 -6.65
C LEU A 104 -3.74 4.74 -5.63
N ASP A 105 -4.22 4.94 -4.41
CA ASP A 105 -4.07 3.96 -3.34
C ASP A 105 -4.74 2.63 -3.61
N ALA A 106 -5.87 2.63 -4.31
CA ALA A 106 -6.56 1.42 -4.72
C ALA A 106 -5.73 0.57 -5.70
N PHE A 107 -4.79 1.17 -6.44
CA PHE A 107 -3.83 0.42 -7.27
C PHE A 107 -2.72 -0.28 -6.46
N THR A 108 -2.56 0.05 -5.18
CA THR A 108 -1.55 -0.53 -4.29
C THR A 108 -2.10 -1.72 -3.48
N SER A 109 -1.22 -2.41 -2.75
CA SER A 109 -1.58 -3.64 -2.03
C SER A 109 -2.11 -3.49 -0.61
N TYR A 110 -2.20 -2.25 -0.08
CA TYR A 110 -2.55 -2.02 1.33
C TYR A 110 -4.05 -2.20 1.64
N GLY A 111 -4.92 -1.74 0.74
CA GLY A 111 -6.38 -1.70 0.93
C GLY A 111 -6.87 -0.34 1.43
N THR A 112 -7.83 0.26 0.71
CA THR A 112 -8.37 1.60 0.98
C THR A 112 -9.91 1.62 0.94
N HIS A 113 -10.55 2.32 1.88
CA HIS A 113 -12.00 2.44 2.00
C HIS A 113 -12.58 3.52 1.06
N LEU A 114 -12.59 3.26 -0.25
CA LEU A 114 -13.00 4.24 -1.26
C LEU A 114 -14.45 4.73 -1.13
N SER A 115 -15.36 3.83 -0.76
CA SER A 115 -16.81 4.05 -0.79
C SER A 115 -17.41 4.30 0.60
N TRP A 116 -16.60 4.47 1.63
CA TRP A 116 -17.07 4.85 2.97
C TRP A 116 -17.84 6.19 2.89
N PRO A 117 -19.00 6.36 3.57
CA PRO A 117 -19.59 5.47 4.58
C PRO A 117 -20.59 4.43 4.04
N PHE A 118 -20.71 4.27 2.72
CA PHE A 118 -21.69 3.36 2.12
C PHE A 118 -21.26 1.89 2.14
N SER A 119 -19.95 1.62 2.24
CA SER A 119 -19.39 0.27 2.31
C SER A 119 -18.03 0.27 3.03
N ASP A 120 -17.79 -0.77 3.81
CA ASP A 120 -16.51 -1.03 4.49
C ASP A 120 -15.52 -1.85 3.63
N HIS A 121 -15.81 -2.05 2.34
CA HIS A 121 -14.92 -2.78 1.44
C HIS A 121 -13.57 -2.06 1.23
N ARG A 122 -12.47 -2.79 1.41
CA ARG A 122 -11.10 -2.29 1.19
C ARG A 122 -10.62 -2.64 -0.21
N ALA A 123 -10.57 -1.64 -1.10
CA ALA A 123 -10.07 -1.83 -2.45
C ALA A 123 -8.53 -1.94 -2.47
N ALA A 124 -8.02 -3.04 -3.02
CA ALA A 124 -6.59 -3.27 -3.30
C ALA A 124 -6.43 -4.08 -4.59
N LEU A 125 -6.04 -3.41 -5.67
CA LEU A 125 -5.82 -4.05 -6.98
C LEU A 125 -4.45 -4.73 -7.08
N ASN A 126 -3.49 -4.36 -6.22
CA ASN A 126 -2.12 -4.90 -6.22
C ASN A 126 -1.36 -4.71 -7.54
N TRP A 127 -1.60 -3.62 -8.29
CA TRP A 127 -0.94 -3.41 -9.58
C TRP A 127 0.44 -2.79 -9.47
N ILE A 128 0.66 -1.94 -8.46
CA ILE A 128 1.93 -1.23 -8.25
C ILE A 128 2.38 -1.24 -6.79
N SER A 129 3.69 -1.08 -6.60
CA SER A 129 4.29 -0.99 -5.27
C SER A 129 3.90 0.31 -4.57
N VAL A 130 3.88 0.30 -3.24
CA VAL A 130 3.56 1.51 -2.44
C VAL A 130 4.61 2.60 -2.65
N ILE A 131 5.88 2.21 -2.80
CA ILE A 131 6.99 3.07 -3.18
C ILE A 131 7.48 2.56 -4.53
N ASP A 132 7.31 3.37 -5.58
CA ASP A 132 7.66 2.99 -6.94
C ASP A 132 8.37 4.15 -7.68
N PRO A 133 9.73 4.15 -7.69
CA PRO A 133 10.49 5.22 -8.35
C PRO A 133 10.27 5.29 -9.87
N LEU A 134 9.98 4.16 -10.53
CA LEU A 134 9.71 4.15 -11.97
C LEU A 134 8.36 4.80 -12.27
N PHE A 135 7.36 4.67 -11.39
CA PHE A 135 6.15 5.47 -11.48
C PHE A 135 6.42 6.96 -11.21
N THR A 136 7.11 7.24 -10.09
CA THR A 136 7.15 8.57 -9.47
C THR A 136 8.09 9.55 -10.16
N VAL A 137 9.31 9.14 -10.46
CA VAL A 137 10.36 10.04 -10.97
C VAL A 137 10.01 10.59 -12.34
N PRO A 138 9.63 9.77 -13.35
CA PRO A 138 9.23 10.30 -14.65
C PRO A 138 8.02 11.22 -14.54
N LEU A 139 7.03 10.88 -13.69
CA LEU A 139 5.86 11.70 -13.46
C LEU A 139 6.25 13.08 -12.89
N LEU A 140 7.10 13.14 -11.86
CA LEU A 140 7.59 14.40 -11.29
C LEU A 140 8.33 15.26 -12.32
N LEU A 141 9.21 14.65 -13.13
CA LEU A 141 9.96 15.37 -14.16
C LEU A 141 9.03 15.98 -15.20
N LEU A 142 8.05 15.21 -15.69
CA LEU A 142 7.06 15.68 -16.67
C LEU A 142 6.20 16.80 -16.09
N LEU A 143 5.74 16.68 -14.85
CA LEU A 143 4.90 17.70 -14.19
C LEU A 143 5.67 18.97 -13.84
N GLY A 144 6.92 18.84 -13.41
CA GLY A 144 7.80 19.98 -13.15
C GLY A 144 8.11 20.75 -14.44
N ALA A 145 8.46 20.03 -15.51
CA ALA A 145 8.67 20.61 -16.83
C ALA A 145 7.38 21.23 -17.39
N ALA A 146 6.23 20.58 -17.20
CA ALA A 146 4.93 21.13 -17.57
C ALA A 146 4.69 22.46 -16.84
N ALA A 147 4.77 22.51 -15.51
CA ALA A 147 4.55 23.71 -14.72
C ALA A 147 5.53 24.85 -15.07
N TRP A 148 6.77 24.51 -15.41
CA TRP A 148 7.77 25.48 -15.85
C TRP A 148 7.43 26.09 -17.22
N GLN A 149 7.18 25.23 -18.21
CA GLN A 149 6.95 25.60 -19.62
C GLN A 149 5.50 25.94 -19.95
N GLN A 150 4.58 25.75 -19.00
CA GLN A 150 3.12 25.89 -19.18
C GLN A 150 2.58 25.06 -20.35
N SER A 151 3.12 23.84 -20.51
CA SER A 151 2.87 22.98 -21.66
C SER A 151 1.83 21.89 -21.37
N ALA A 152 0.66 22.00 -22.01
CA ALA A 152 -0.37 20.97 -21.96
C ALA A 152 0.09 19.64 -22.57
N LYS A 153 1.02 19.67 -23.54
CA LYS A 153 1.59 18.45 -24.15
C LYS A 153 2.35 17.60 -23.14
N LEU A 154 3.05 18.23 -22.19
CA LEU A 154 3.77 17.53 -21.13
C LEU A 154 2.81 16.89 -20.11
N ILE A 155 1.66 17.52 -19.85
CA ILE A 155 0.58 16.91 -19.05
C ILE A 155 -0.01 15.70 -19.77
N THR A 156 -0.25 15.78 -21.09
CA THR A 156 -0.69 14.63 -21.89
C THR A 156 0.33 13.49 -21.83
N LEU A 157 1.63 13.79 -21.96
CA LEU A 157 2.68 12.78 -21.85
C LEU A 157 2.72 12.14 -20.46
N ALA A 158 2.50 12.92 -19.39
CA ALA A 158 2.38 12.41 -18.03
C ALA A 158 1.15 11.50 -17.84
N LEU A 159 0.00 11.85 -18.42
CA LEU A 159 -1.19 11.00 -18.43
C LEU A 159 -0.91 9.67 -19.16
N VAL A 160 -0.27 9.74 -20.32
CA VAL A 160 0.13 8.55 -21.09
C VAL A 160 1.07 7.68 -20.27
N TRP A 161 2.09 8.27 -19.64
CA TRP A 161 3.01 7.55 -18.76
C TRP A 161 2.29 6.79 -17.65
N VAL A 162 1.45 7.49 -16.87
CA VAL A 162 0.67 6.87 -15.79
C VAL A 162 -0.22 5.75 -16.32
N SER A 163 -0.91 5.98 -17.44
CA SER A 163 -1.85 5.01 -18.01
C SER A 163 -1.13 3.74 -18.47
N LEU A 164 0.00 3.91 -19.17
CA LEU A 164 0.85 2.80 -19.60
C LEU A 164 1.45 2.05 -18.42
N TYR A 165 1.94 2.77 -17.40
CA TYR A 165 2.57 2.14 -16.24
C TYR A 165 1.57 1.34 -15.40
N LEU A 166 0.39 1.92 -15.11
CA LEU A 166 -0.67 1.21 -14.40
C LEU A 166 -1.21 0.04 -15.22
N GLY A 167 -1.41 0.21 -16.53
CA GLY A 167 -1.82 -0.88 -17.42
C GLY A 167 -0.81 -2.01 -17.47
N PHE A 168 0.49 -1.70 -17.52
CA PHE A 168 1.57 -2.67 -17.43
C PHE A 168 1.59 -3.37 -16.06
N GLY A 169 1.38 -2.64 -14.97
CA GLY A 169 1.24 -3.20 -13.62
C GLY A 169 0.08 -4.19 -13.50
N GLY A 170 -1.10 -3.85 -14.04
CA GLY A 170 -2.25 -4.75 -14.09
C GLY A 170 -2.00 -6.01 -14.93
N TRP A 171 -1.32 -5.87 -16.07
CA TRP A 171 -0.92 -7.02 -16.89
C TRP A 171 0.09 -7.93 -16.17
N GLN A 172 1.11 -7.37 -15.54
CA GLN A 172 2.08 -8.13 -14.74
C GLN A 172 1.44 -8.79 -13.52
N HIS A 173 0.49 -8.12 -12.85
CA HIS A 173 -0.27 -8.69 -11.75
C HIS A 173 -1.04 -9.94 -12.20
N HIS A 174 -1.73 -9.87 -13.34
CA HIS A 174 -2.45 -11.02 -13.88
C HIS A 174 -1.50 -12.21 -14.17
N ARG A 175 -0.34 -11.95 -14.78
CA ARG A 175 0.70 -12.97 -14.99
C ARG A 175 1.22 -13.55 -13.66
N ALA A 176 1.34 -12.73 -12.63
CA ALA A 176 1.79 -13.16 -11.31
C ALA A 176 0.75 -14.06 -10.64
N GLU A 177 -0.52 -13.68 -10.62
CA GLU A 177 -1.58 -14.52 -10.04
C GLU A 177 -1.69 -15.87 -10.77
N GLN A 178 -1.56 -15.87 -12.10
CA GLN A 178 -1.51 -17.11 -12.88
C GLN A 178 -0.35 -18.01 -12.44
N ALA A 179 0.87 -17.48 -12.39
CA ALA A 179 2.05 -18.24 -11.97
C ALA A 179 1.94 -18.79 -10.53
N VAL A 180 1.32 -18.03 -9.62
CA VAL A 180 1.09 -18.49 -8.23
C VAL A 180 0.03 -19.60 -8.18
N THR A 181 -1.02 -19.48 -8.98
CA THR A 181 -2.08 -20.48 -9.09
C THR A 181 -1.54 -21.78 -9.69
N GLU A 182 -0.78 -21.68 -10.77
CA GLU A 182 -0.10 -22.83 -11.42
C GLU A 182 0.84 -23.53 -10.44
N TRP A 183 1.66 -22.76 -9.70
CA TRP A 183 2.53 -23.31 -8.67
C TRP A 183 1.74 -24.07 -7.58
N ALA A 184 0.61 -23.51 -7.12
CA ALA A 184 -0.22 -24.17 -6.10
C ALA A 184 -0.81 -25.50 -6.63
N VAL A 185 -1.27 -25.53 -7.88
CA VAL A 185 -1.79 -26.74 -8.54
C VAL A 185 -0.70 -27.80 -8.70
N GLU A 186 0.50 -27.42 -9.17
CA GLU A 186 1.64 -28.32 -9.32
C GLU A 186 2.04 -28.98 -8.00
N HIS A 187 1.92 -28.24 -6.89
CA HIS A 187 2.24 -28.73 -5.54
C HIS A 187 1.05 -29.39 -4.85
N SER A 188 -0.06 -29.63 -5.56
CA SER A 188 -1.29 -30.24 -5.01
C SER A 188 -1.86 -29.50 -3.79
N ILE A 189 -1.70 -28.18 -3.75
CA ILE A 189 -2.23 -27.32 -2.67
C ILE A 189 -3.66 -26.94 -3.04
N ASN A 190 -4.62 -27.30 -2.20
CA ASN A 190 -6.02 -26.91 -2.37
C ASN A 190 -6.24 -25.44 -1.93
N SER A 191 -5.90 -24.49 -2.80
CA SER A 191 -5.96 -23.07 -2.48
C SER A 191 -7.39 -22.55 -2.35
N GLN A 192 -7.73 -21.97 -1.20
CA GLN A 192 -8.97 -21.20 -0.98
C GLN A 192 -8.82 -19.75 -1.46
N ARG A 193 -7.61 -19.21 -1.37
CA ARG A 193 -7.29 -17.85 -1.81
C ARG A 193 -5.85 -17.76 -2.32
N VAL A 194 -5.69 -17.08 -3.45
CA VAL A 194 -4.40 -16.75 -4.06
C VAL A 194 -4.32 -15.23 -4.21
N VAL A 195 -3.16 -14.65 -3.89
CA VAL A 195 -2.91 -13.22 -4.06
C VAL A 195 -1.49 -13.01 -4.57
N ALA A 196 -1.31 -12.15 -5.56
CA ALA A 196 0.00 -11.67 -5.97
C ALA A 196 0.17 -10.19 -5.61
N LYS A 197 1.35 -9.82 -5.12
CA LYS A 197 1.68 -8.42 -4.77
C LYS A 197 3.02 -8.03 -5.36
N PRO A 198 3.17 -6.84 -5.96
CA PRO A 198 4.46 -6.39 -6.45
C PRO A 198 5.38 -6.18 -5.25
N SER A 199 6.63 -6.59 -5.39
CA SER A 199 7.64 -6.37 -4.35
C SER A 199 8.06 -4.90 -4.31
N PHE A 200 9.01 -4.57 -3.43
CA PHE A 200 9.46 -3.19 -3.24
C PHE A 200 10.01 -2.57 -4.54
N ALA A 201 9.45 -1.43 -4.95
CA ALA A 201 10.01 -0.55 -5.98
C ALA A 201 10.14 -1.12 -7.41
N ASN A 202 9.40 -2.18 -7.77
CA ASN A 202 9.45 -2.74 -9.12
C ASN A 202 8.20 -3.55 -9.50
N LEU A 203 8.04 -3.83 -10.80
CA LEU A 203 6.98 -4.68 -11.37
C LEU A 203 7.51 -6.01 -11.94
N ILE A 204 8.73 -6.41 -11.57
CA ILE A 204 9.40 -7.60 -12.08
C ILE A 204 9.29 -8.74 -11.07
N LEU A 205 9.53 -8.48 -9.79
CA LEU A 205 9.51 -9.46 -8.74
C LEU A 205 8.24 -9.30 -7.91
N TRP A 206 7.52 -10.40 -7.72
CA TRP A 206 6.21 -10.45 -7.09
C TRP A 206 6.25 -11.42 -5.91
N ARG A 207 5.51 -11.09 -4.85
CA ARG A 207 5.19 -11.99 -3.75
C ARG A 207 3.89 -12.70 -4.07
N GLY A 208 3.97 -14.01 -4.23
CA GLY A 208 2.82 -14.90 -4.29
C GLY A 208 2.44 -15.39 -2.92
N LEU A 209 1.14 -15.37 -2.63
CA LEU A 209 0.55 -15.82 -1.37
C LEU A 209 -0.54 -16.83 -1.67
N VAL A 210 -0.52 -17.97 -0.98
CA VAL A 210 -1.54 -19.00 -1.06
C VAL A 210 -2.05 -19.30 0.34
N ASP A 211 -3.37 -19.42 0.48
CA ASP A 211 -4.08 -19.81 1.69
C ASP A 211 -4.87 -21.08 1.39
N ASP A 212 -4.53 -22.19 2.03
CA ASP A 212 -5.24 -23.49 1.87
C ASP A 212 -6.32 -23.73 2.95
N GLY A 213 -6.48 -22.77 3.87
CA GLY A 213 -7.38 -22.85 5.02
C GLY A 213 -6.68 -23.20 6.34
N GLU A 214 -5.56 -23.92 6.30
CA GLU A 214 -4.77 -24.35 7.47
C GLU A 214 -3.39 -23.66 7.52
N ARG A 215 -2.81 -23.38 6.37
CA ARG A 215 -1.47 -22.83 6.19
C ARG A 215 -1.48 -21.71 5.16
N PHE A 216 -0.53 -20.81 5.35
CA PHE A 216 -0.17 -19.83 4.34
C PHE A 216 1.18 -20.18 3.73
N TYR A 217 1.28 -19.99 2.42
CA TYR A 217 2.50 -20.20 1.65
C TYR A 217 2.93 -18.89 1.02
N ALA A 218 4.22 -18.59 1.06
CA ALA A 218 4.82 -17.49 0.34
C ALA A 218 5.77 -18.03 -0.72
N ILE A 219 5.71 -17.46 -1.93
CA ILE A 219 6.66 -17.71 -3.00
C ILE A 219 7.09 -16.38 -3.63
N ALA A 220 8.27 -16.36 -4.24
CA ALA A 220 8.66 -15.25 -5.09
C ALA A 220 8.47 -15.63 -6.56
N VAL A 221 7.81 -14.77 -7.32
CA VAL A 221 7.61 -14.95 -8.76
C VAL A 221 8.34 -13.82 -9.47
N ARG A 222 9.34 -14.16 -10.27
CA ARG A 222 10.05 -13.21 -11.13
C ARG A 222 9.47 -13.26 -12.53
N LEU A 223 9.01 -12.11 -13.00
CA LEU A 223 8.36 -11.86 -14.28
C LEU A 223 9.08 -10.74 -15.02
N PRO A 224 10.15 -11.03 -15.77
CA PRO A 224 10.70 -10.03 -16.66
C PRO A 224 9.64 -9.61 -17.70
N PRO A 225 9.69 -8.36 -18.21
CA PRO A 225 8.76 -7.91 -19.24
C PRO A 225 8.79 -8.81 -20.50
N ILE A 226 9.96 -9.35 -20.81
CA ILE A 226 10.22 -10.28 -21.91
C ILE A 226 10.92 -11.53 -21.35
N GLY A 227 10.45 -12.72 -21.73
CA GLY A 227 11.03 -14.00 -21.32
C GLY A 227 10.12 -14.81 -20.39
N SER A 228 10.64 -15.94 -19.93
CA SER A 228 9.93 -16.87 -19.04
C SER A 228 9.86 -16.35 -17.61
N SER A 229 8.82 -16.79 -16.90
CA SER A 229 8.71 -16.62 -15.45
C SER A 229 9.69 -17.54 -14.72
N THR A 230 10.08 -17.15 -13.51
CA THR A 230 10.83 -18.01 -12.59
C THR A 230 10.17 -17.95 -11.23
N VAL A 231 9.83 -19.11 -10.68
CA VAL A 231 9.25 -19.24 -9.35
C VAL A 231 10.32 -19.72 -8.38
N PHE A 232 10.46 -19.02 -7.26
CA PHE A 232 11.30 -19.43 -6.15
C PHE A 232 10.40 -19.86 -5.01
N THR A 233 10.48 -21.13 -4.64
CA THR A 233 9.79 -21.67 -3.46
C THR A 233 10.23 -20.90 -2.22
N GLY A 234 9.26 -20.48 -1.43
CA GLY A 234 9.50 -19.78 -0.18
C GLY A 234 9.07 -20.58 1.03
N GLU A 235 8.70 -19.84 2.07
CA GLU A 235 8.35 -20.40 3.36
C GLU A 235 6.83 -20.55 3.53
N GLN A 236 6.44 -21.46 4.42
CA GLN A 236 5.06 -21.66 4.84
C GLN A 236 4.91 -21.48 6.35
N VAL A 237 3.71 -21.10 6.78
CA VAL A 237 3.35 -20.92 8.19
C VAL A 237 1.96 -21.47 8.45
N ALA A 238 1.71 -21.95 9.67
CA ALA A 238 0.36 -22.29 10.09
C ALA A 238 -0.47 -21.01 10.24
N ARG A 239 -1.71 -21.04 9.74
CA ARG A 239 -2.71 -20.01 9.98
C ARG A 239 -3.01 -19.94 11.47
N LEU A 240 -3.17 -18.73 12.00
CA LEU A 240 -3.60 -18.56 13.37
C LEU A 240 -5.11 -18.89 13.51
N PRO A 241 -5.50 -19.89 14.34
CA PRO A 241 -6.91 -20.18 14.55
C PRO A 241 -7.60 -19.05 15.32
N ALA A 242 -8.85 -18.73 14.96
CA ALA A 242 -9.63 -17.70 15.64
C ALA A 242 -9.83 -18.06 17.14
N GLY A 243 -9.72 -17.06 18.01
CA GLY A 243 -9.90 -17.24 19.46
C GLY A 243 -8.81 -18.05 20.18
N SER A 244 -7.74 -18.48 19.50
CA SER A 244 -6.73 -19.37 20.08
C SER A 244 -5.76 -18.72 21.08
N LEU A 245 -5.72 -17.38 21.15
CA LEU A 245 -4.67 -16.64 21.85
C LEU A 245 -5.13 -15.91 23.11
N ALA A 246 -6.44 -15.72 23.29
CA ALA A 246 -6.97 -14.91 24.38
C ALA A 246 -8.40 -15.33 24.75
N PRO A 247 -8.80 -15.20 26.03
CA PRO A 247 -10.18 -15.43 26.45
C PRO A 247 -11.16 -14.53 25.70
N ALA A 248 -12.31 -15.08 25.31
CA ALA A 248 -13.38 -14.34 24.64
C ALA A 248 -13.80 -13.11 25.47
N GLY A 249 -14.00 -11.97 24.79
CA GLY A 249 -14.41 -10.71 25.43
C GLY A 249 -13.28 -9.92 26.11
N SER A 250 -12.07 -10.47 26.24
CA SER A 250 -10.92 -9.72 26.76
C SER A 250 -10.48 -8.60 25.81
N LYS A 251 -9.80 -7.58 26.35
CA LYS A 251 -9.20 -6.49 25.55
C LYS A 251 -8.21 -7.06 24.53
N LEU A 252 -7.41 -8.04 24.93
CA LEU A 252 -6.49 -8.74 24.04
C LEU A 252 -7.22 -9.44 22.88
N ALA A 253 -8.34 -10.13 23.13
CA ALA A 253 -9.11 -10.76 22.07
C ALA A 253 -9.63 -9.73 21.05
N GLN A 254 -10.13 -8.59 21.53
CA GLN A 254 -10.59 -7.49 20.66
C GLN A 254 -9.45 -6.89 19.83
N ASP A 255 -8.28 -6.68 20.43
CA ASP A 255 -7.12 -6.12 19.72
C ASP A 255 -6.55 -7.11 18.68
N ILE A 256 -6.53 -8.42 18.98
CA ILE A 256 -6.18 -9.46 18.00
C ILE A 256 -7.19 -9.49 16.85
N GLU A 257 -8.48 -9.35 17.13
CA GLU A 257 -9.51 -9.29 16.09
C GLU A 257 -9.38 -8.03 15.21
N ARG A 258 -9.10 -6.87 15.81
CA ARG A 258 -8.79 -5.62 15.07
C ARG A 258 -7.61 -5.82 14.13
N PHE A 259 -6.50 -6.37 14.64
CA PHE A 259 -5.34 -6.69 13.82
C PHE A 259 -5.66 -7.73 12.73
N THR A 260 -6.49 -8.72 13.03
CA THR A 260 -6.91 -9.75 12.06
C THR A 260 -7.73 -9.17 10.92
N ARG A 261 -8.67 -8.28 11.21
CA ARG A 261 -9.42 -7.54 10.19
C ARG A 261 -8.50 -6.64 9.35
N PHE A 262 -7.58 -5.93 10.00
CA PHE A 262 -6.58 -5.12 9.32
C PHE A 262 -5.68 -5.93 8.35
N SER A 263 -5.30 -7.13 8.79
CA SER A 263 -4.48 -8.10 8.04
C SER A 263 -5.27 -8.94 7.03
N ASP A 264 -6.57 -8.69 6.86
CA ASP A 264 -7.43 -9.48 5.96
C ASP A 264 -7.35 -11.00 6.23
N GLY A 265 -7.25 -11.36 7.52
CA GLY A 265 -7.13 -12.74 7.98
C GLY A 265 -5.77 -13.42 7.77
N TRP A 266 -4.78 -12.75 7.15
CA TRP A 266 -3.42 -13.27 6.92
C TRP A 266 -2.54 -13.21 8.16
N VAL A 267 -3.01 -13.80 9.25
CA VAL A 267 -2.42 -13.68 10.57
C VAL A 267 -1.80 -15.00 11.02
N PHE A 268 -0.58 -14.94 11.54
CA PHE A 268 0.19 -16.11 11.97
C PHE A 268 1.08 -15.78 13.17
N ARG A 269 1.47 -16.80 13.95
CA ARG A 269 2.51 -16.64 14.98
C ARG A 269 3.88 -16.66 14.34
N TYR A 270 4.76 -15.77 14.80
CA TYR A 270 6.16 -15.75 14.38
C TYR A 270 7.08 -15.94 15.59
N PRO A 271 7.36 -17.21 15.98
CA PRO A 271 8.18 -17.54 17.15
C PRO A 271 9.54 -16.84 17.25
N PRO A 272 10.27 -16.57 16.15
CA PRO A 272 11.57 -15.90 16.25
C PRO A 272 11.55 -14.50 16.91
N LEU A 273 10.38 -13.85 17.02
CA LEU A 273 10.25 -12.56 17.69
C LEU A 273 9.60 -12.66 19.08
N GLU A 274 9.16 -13.84 19.49
CA GLU A 274 8.65 -14.07 20.84
C GLU A 274 9.81 -14.03 21.84
N LYS A 275 9.59 -13.36 22.98
CA LYS A 275 10.61 -13.19 24.03
C LYS A 275 9.95 -13.39 25.38
N ASN A 276 10.55 -14.21 26.25
CA ASN A 276 10.01 -14.51 27.58
C ASN A 276 8.55 -15.01 27.50
N ALA A 277 7.62 -14.34 28.20
CA ALA A 277 6.19 -14.63 28.19
C ALA A 277 5.45 -14.01 27.00
N ASP A 278 6.07 -13.05 26.29
CA ASP A 278 5.43 -12.32 25.20
C ASP A 278 5.23 -13.22 23.98
N ARG A 279 4.11 -13.00 23.30
CA ARG A 279 3.77 -13.59 22.02
C ARG A 279 3.79 -12.53 20.94
N PHE A 280 4.05 -12.97 19.71
CA PHE A 280 4.10 -12.12 18.54
C PHE A 280 3.26 -12.72 17.42
N VAL A 281 2.43 -11.88 16.84
CA VAL A 281 1.55 -12.22 15.73
C VAL A 281 1.79 -11.25 14.59
N GLY A 282 2.11 -11.78 13.41
CA GLY A 282 2.51 -11.01 12.24
C GLY A 282 1.44 -10.95 11.15
N ASP A 283 1.58 -9.95 10.27
CA ASP A 283 0.85 -9.86 9.00
C ASP A 283 1.64 -10.57 7.90
N PHE A 284 1.13 -11.70 7.40
CA PHE A 284 1.83 -12.53 6.41
C PHE A 284 1.87 -11.90 5.01
N ARG A 285 1.07 -10.85 4.75
CA ARG A 285 0.95 -10.25 3.42
C ARG A 285 2.21 -9.53 2.96
N TYR A 286 3.05 -9.08 3.90
CA TYR A 286 4.18 -8.21 3.59
C TYR A 286 5.49 -8.74 4.18
N ALA A 287 6.49 -8.83 3.33
CA ALA A 287 7.87 -9.14 3.67
C ALA A 287 8.78 -8.32 2.73
N ILE A 288 10.03 -8.04 3.16
CA ILE A 288 11.02 -7.43 2.26
C ILE A 288 11.36 -8.43 1.16
N ASP A 289 11.68 -9.65 1.59
CA ASP A 289 11.98 -10.74 0.70
C ASP A 289 10.68 -11.49 0.31
N PRO A 290 10.28 -11.53 -0.97
CA PRO A 290 8.97 -12.03 -1.38
C PRO A 290 8.67 -13.49 -1.05
N ALA A 291 9.68 -14.33 -0.83
CA ALA A 291 9.47 -15.73 -0.44
C ALA A 291 9.64 -15.97 1.08
N SER A 292 10.00 -14.94 1.87
CA SER A 292 10.19 -15.07 3.32
C SER A 292 8.86 -15.02 4.09
N LYS A 293 8.82 -15.67 5.25
CA LYS A 293 7.75 -15.53 6.25
C LYS A 293 8.00 -14.39 7.24
N ARG A 294 9.16 -13.72 7.22
CA ARG A 294 9.46 -12.64 8.15
C ARG A 294 8.54 -11.44 7.86
N PRO A 295 7.62 -11.10 8.76
CA PRO A 295 6.65 -10.04 8.49
C PRO A 295 7.32 -8.67 8.58
N LEU A 296 6.73 -7.64 7.98
CA LEU A 296 7.18 -6.26 8.16
C LEU A 296 6.67 -5.63 9.48
N TRP A 297 5.56 -6.15 10.00
CA TRP A 297 4.95 -5.67 11.24
C TRP A 297 4.06 -6.73 11.88
N GLY A 298 3.68 -6.47 13.12
CA GLY A 298 2.79 -7.31 13.88
C GLY A 298 2.38 -6.67 15.20
N ILE A 299 1.73 -7.47 16.02
CA ILE A 299 1.38 -7.12 17.39
C ILE A 299 2.14 -8.02 18.37
N ARG A 300 2.63 -7.43 19.45
CA ARG A 300 3.20 -8.14 20.61
C ARG A 300 2.27 -7.98 21.81
N PHE A 301 2.15 -9.04 22.60
CA PHE A 301 1.27 -9.06 23.78
C PHE A 301 1.68 -10.16 24.76
N GLU A 302 1.23 -10.01 26.01
CA GLU A 302 1.44 -11.00 27.07
C GLU A 302 0.13 -11.78 27.34
N PRO A 303 0.06 -13.09 27.06
CA PRO A 303 -1.16 -13.87 27.26
C PRO A 303 -1.64 -13.93 28.71
N ALA A 304 -0.71 -13.82 29.67
CA ALA A 304 -1.02 -13.84 31.11
C ALA A 304 -1.69 -12.54 31.59
N ALA A 305 -1.65 -11.47 30.79
CA ALA A 305 -2.25 -10.18 31.10
C ALA A 305 -3.29 -9.78 30.04
N PRO A 306 -4.38 -10.55 29.84
CA PRO A 306 -5.35 -10.33 28.74
C PRO A 306 -6.16 -9.02 28.87
N GLY A 307 -6.08 -8.35 30.03
CA GLY A 307 -6.62 -7.01 30.25
C GLY A 307 -5.67 -5.88 29.81
N GLN A 308 -4.38 -6.17 29.60
CA GLN A 308 -3.45 -5.24 28.97
C GLN A 308 -3.64 -5.27 27.45
N GLY A 309 -3.50 -4.11 26.80
CA GLY A 309 -3.58 -4.00 25.35
C GLY A 309 -2.32 -4.55 24.66
N VAL A 310 -2.35 -4.58 23.33
CA VAL A 310 -1.20 -4.99 22.51
C VAL A 310 -0.23 -3.82 22.27
N SER A 311 1.00 -4.13 21.88
CA SER A 311 1.90 -3.16 21.24
C SER A 311 2.00 -3.45 19.74
N PHE A 312 1.96 -2.41 18.90
CA PHE A 312 2.19 -2.53 17.47
C PHE A 312 3.68 -2.36 17.17
N GLU A 313 4.29 -3.36 16.55
CA GLU A 313 5.73 -3.34 16.23
C GLU A 313 5.97 -3.29 14.72
N ARG A 314 6.81 -2.33 14.30
CA ARG A 314 7.33 -2.25 12.93
C ARG A 314 8.75 -2.79 12.91
N LEU A 315 8.97 -3.81 12.10
CA LEU A 315 10.25 -4.50 11.97
C LEU A 315 11.09 -3.76 10.94
N ARG A 316 11.73 -2.69 11.40
CA ARG A 316 12.50 -1.76 10.55
C ARG A 316 13.87 -2.30 10.14
N GLU A 317 14.39 -3.27 10.89
CA GLU A 317 15.66 -3.92 10.58
C GLU A 317 15.44 -4.95 9.48
N VAL A 318 15.81 -4.55 8.27
CA VAL A 318 16.01 -5.46 7.15
C VAL A 318 17.42 -6.00 7.28
N ASP A 319 17.54 -7.31 7.53
CA ASP A 319 18.85 -7.94 7.65
C ASP A 319 19.58 -7.93 6.30
N LYS A 320 20.92 -7.92 6.32
CA LYS A 320 21.76 -7.99 5.12
C LYS A 320 21.41 -9.23 4.29
N GLN A 321 21.07 -10.34 4.94
CA GLN A 321 20.68 -11.58 4.27
C GLN A 321 19.37 -11.41 3.47
N GLU A 322 18.34 -10.79 4.06
CA GLU A 322 17.06 -10.53 3.36
C GLU A 322 17.25 -9.63 2.14
N ARG A 323 18.08 -8.58 2.27
CA ARG A 323 18.40 -7.71 1.13
C ARG A 323 19.14 -8.46 0.03
N ALA A 324 20.08 -9.33 0.39
CA ALA A 324 20.81 -10.14 -0.57
C ALA A 324 19.88 -11.11 -1.31
N GLN A 325 18.98 -11.79 -0.59
CA GLN A 325 17.99 -12.70 -1.19
C GLN A 325 17.01 -11.96 -2.11
N PHE A 326 16.51 -10.79 -1.70
CA PHE A 326 15.68 -9.93 -2.54
C PHE A 326 16.40 -9.57 -3.85
N MET A 327 17.64 -9.07 -3.76
CA MET A 327 18.42 -8.67 -4.93
C MET A 327 18.76 -9.86 -5.83
N GLN A 328 19.08 -11.01 -5.24
CA GLN A 328 19.37 -12.24 -5.97
C GLN A 328 18.18 -12.68 -6.82
N ARG A 329 16.97 -12.69 -6.24
CA ARG A 329 15.74 -13.06 -6.93
C ARG A 329 15.34 -12.02 -7.97
N LEU A 330 15.50 -10.74 -7.69
CA LEU A 330 15.23 -9.67 -8.66
C LEU A 330 16.13 -9.81 -9.90
N LEU A 331 17.41 -10.10 -9.71
CA LEU A 331 18.40 -10.22 -10.77
C LEU A 331 18.50 -11.63 -11.39
N ALA A 332 17.77 -12.62 -10.86
CA ALA A 332 17.89 -14.04 -11.24
C ALA A 332 19.32 -14.58 -11.18
N LYS A 333 20.09 -14.22 -10.16
CA LYS A 333 21.42 -14.81 -9.93
C LYS A 333 21.27 -16.16 -9.24
N ASN A 334 21.64 -17.26 -9.89
CA ASN A 334 21.64 -18.58 -9.26
C ASN A 334 22.65 -18.64 -8.10
N HIS A 335 22.36 -19.50 -7.11
CA HIS A 335 23.38 -19.99 -6.19
C HIS A 335 24.36 -20.84 -7.01
N ASP A 336 25.46 -20.25 -7.47
CA ASP A 336 26.68 -21.04 -7.58
C ASP A 336 27.19 -21.16 -6.15
N GLY A 337 27.12 -22.39 -5.64
CA GLY A 337 27.50 -22.75 -4.27
C GLY A 337 28.98 -22.63 -3.98
#